data_AF-A0A9D6R261-F1
#
_entry.id   AF-A0A9D6R261-F1
#
_cell.length_a   1.000
_cell.length_b   1.000
_cell.length_c   1.000
_cell.angle_alpha   90.00
_cell.angle_beta   90.00
_cell.angle_gamma   90.00
#
_symmetry.space_group_name_H-M   'P 1'
#
loop_
_entity.id
_entity.type
_entity.pdbx_description
1 polymer ?
#
loop_
_entity_poly.entity_id
_entity_poly.type
_entity_poly.pdbx_seq_one_letter_code
_entity_poly.pdbx_strand_id
1 'polypeptide(L)'
;LWMFVLTYNILIGFRKYFIPFTVQRMAMDKDDVNWLMMKGLQIIGKRVTLPPQDAYNAGQKAYAYVVIVGSFFIGLTGVIMAFSRYIPITWRWIVQWSLPIHFASVGAIVAGLFIHVYMGAVFPEEREAFFSMFSGKVSAWYARMHHYKWYLRKVEEEEEWEEGVVSEGRARKLSTDTGAD
;
A
#
# COMPACT_ATOMS: atom_id res chain seq x y z
N LEU A 1 8.34 -31.53 -2.72
CA LEU A 1 8.78 -30.71 -3.86
C LEU A 1 8.01 -29.38 -3.93
N TRP A 2 6.69 -29.37 -4.16
CA TRP A 2 5.90 -28.13 -4.29
C TRP A 2 5.87 -27.22 -3.07
N MET A 3 5.75 -27.77 -1.86
CA MET A 3 5.84 -26.96 -0.62
C MET A 3 7.18 -26.23 -0.51
N PHE A 4 8.28 -26.90 -0.85
CA PHE A 4 9.61 -26.31 -0.85
C PHE A 4 9.76 -25.20 -1.91
N VAL A 5 9.27 -25.43 -3.12
CA VAL A 5 9.28 -24.43 -4.20
C VAL A 5 8.44 -23.20 -3.83
N LEU A 6 7.23 -23.40 -3.30
CA LEU A 6 6.37 -22.32 -2.85
C LEU A 6 6.99 -21.56 -1.68
N THR A 7 7.49 -22.26 -0.66
CA THR A 7 8.17 -21.61 0.49
C THR A 7 9.40 -20.83 0.05
N TYR A 8 10.25 -21.39 -0.82
CA TYR A 8 11.44 -20.72 -1.35
C TYR A 8 11.08 -19.46 -2.15
N ASN A 9 10.09 -19.55 -3.05
CA ASN A 9 9.66 -18.42 -3.88
C ASN A 9 8.97 -17.34 -3.03
N ILE A 10 8.17 -17.75 -2.03
CA ILE A 10 7.55 -16.84 -1.07
C ILE A 10 8.63 -16.13 -0.24
N LEU A 11 9.63 -16.83 0.30
CA LEU A 11 10.65 -16.21 1.15
C LEU A 11 11.58 -15.27 0.37
N ILE A 12 12.05 -15.67 -0.81
CA ILE A 12 12.90 -14.81 -1.65
C ILE A 12 12.09 -13.68 -2.28
N GLY A 13 10.90 -13.99 -2.79
CA GLY A 13 9.99 -13.01 -3.36
C GLY A 13 9.55 -11.98 -2.32
N PHE A 14 9.31 -12.41 -1.09
CA PHE A 14 9.02 -11.51 0.03
C PHE A 14 10.18 -10.53 0.26
N ARG A 15 11.40 -11.02 0.38
CA ARG A 15 12.56 -10.13 0.61
C ARG A 15 12.83 -9.21 -0.59
N LYS A 16 12.69 -9.70 -1.82
CA LYS A 16 13.02 -8.95 -3.04
C LYS A 16 11.95 -7.92 -3.43
N TYR A 17 10.67 -8.25 -3.25
CA TYR A 17 9.56 -7.42 -3.74
C TYR A 17 8.77 -6.77 -2.59
N PHE A 18 8.45 -7.53 -1.54
CA PHE A 18 7.57 -7.06 -0.48
C PHE A 18 8.27 -6.06 0.47
N ILE A 19 9.52 -6.30 0.86
CA ILE A 19 10.25 -5.39 1.76
C ILE A 19 10.45 -4.01 1.13
N PRO A 20 11.00 -3.87 -0.10
CA PRO A 20 11.15 -2.56 -0.72
C PRO A 20 9.82 -1.85 -0.91
N PHE A 21 8.77 -2.57 -1.34
CA PHE A 21 7.44 -2.01 -1.48
C PHE A 21 6.90 -1.48 -0.14
N THR A 22 7.01 -2.25 0.94
CA THR A 22 6.49 -1.85 2.25
C THR A 22 7.24 -0.64 2.78
N VAL A 23 8.57 -0.64 2.70
CA VAL A 23 9.40 0.47 3.20
C VAL A 23 9.21 1.74 2.37
N GLN A 24 9.13 1.62 1.04
CA GLN A 24 9.07 2.78 0.15
C GLN A 24 7.65 3.35 0.00
N ARG A 25 6.60 2.51 0.06
CA ARG A 25 5.22 2.90 -0.28
C ARG A 25 4.27 2.86 0.90
N MET A 26 4.44 1.93 1.84
CA MET A 26 3.49 1.76 2.94
C MET A 26 3.92 2.49 4.21
N ALA A 27 5.22 2.68 4.44
CA ALA A 27 5.70 3.41 5.59
C ALA A 27 5.07 4.81 5.66
N MET A 28 4.59 5.17 6.85
CA MET A 28 4.05 6.50 7.11
C MET A 28 5.18 7.47 7.38
N ASP A 29 5.17 8.60 6.68
CA ASP A 29 6.05 9.72 6.95
C ASP A 29 5.35 10.81 7.81
N LYS A 30 6.07 11.89 8.12
CA LYS A 30 5.51 13.00 8.91
C LYS A 30 4.35 13.70 8.19
N ASP A 31 4.40 13.73 6.86
CA ASP A 31 3.35 14.37 6.07
C ASP A 31 2.08 13.51 6.05
N ASP A 32 2.19 12.19 6.11
CA ASP A 32 1.04 11.29 6.24
C ASP A 32 0.29 11.51 7.56
N VAL A 33 1.03 11.67 8.67
CA VAL A 33 0.44 11.97 9.97
C VAL A 33 -0.25 13.33 9.96
N ASN A 34 0.43 14.35 9.43
CA ASN A 34 -0.15 15.68 9.26
C ASN A 34 -1.38 15.64 8.34
N TRP A 35 -1.36 14.82 7.28
CA TRP A 35 -2.48 14.66 6.35
C TRP A 35 -3.70 14.11 7.06
N LEU A 36 -3.56 13.06 7.88
CA LEU A 36 -4.68 12.49 8.63
C LEU A 36 -5.29 13.52 9.59
N MET A 37 -4.46 14.27 10.29
CA MET A 37 -4.94 15.34 11.19
C MET A 37 -5.67 16.44 10.42
N MET A 38 -5.08 16.93 9.32
CA MET A 38 -5.67 17.99 8.51
C MET A 38 -6.92 17.53 7.77
N LYS A 39 -6.97 16.30 7.25
CA LYS A 39 -8.20 15.74 6.66
C LYS A 39 -9.31 15.64 7.69
N GLY A 40 -9.01 15.24 8.93
CA GLY A 40 -9.98 15.28 10.02
C GLY A 40 -10.57 16.68 10.21
N LEU A 41 -9.72 17.72 10.20
CA LEU A 41 -10.17 19.12 10.25
C LEU A 41 -10.99 19.54 9.02
N GLN A 42 -10.66 19.02 7.84
CA GLN A 42 -11.39 19.30 6.61
C GLN A 42 -12.78 18.67 6.61
N ILE A 43 -12.92 17.45 7.13
CA ILE A 43 -14.20 16.75 7.25
C ILE A 43 -15.16 17.49 8.19
N ILE A 44 -14.65 18.15 9.24
CA ILE A 44 -15.46 18.99 10.14
C ILE A 44 -15.67 20.43 9.61
N GLY A 45 -15.32 20.70 8.34
CA GLY A 45 -15.62 21.95 7.64
C GLY A 45 -14.54 23.02 7.67
N LYS A 46 -13.33 22.75 8.19
CA LYS A 46 -12.22 23.72 8.13
C LYS A 46 -11.54 23.69 6.76
N ARG A 47 -11.26 24.88 6.20
CA ARG A 47 -10.43 24.99 4.98
C ARG A 47 -8.96 24.85 5.36
N VAL A 48 -8.37 23.71 5.02
CA VAL A 48 -6.95 23.42 5.24
C VAL A 48 -6.34 22.89 3.95
N THR A 49 -5.09 23.26 3.70
CA THR A 49 -4.30 22.72 2.59
C THR A 49 -3.66 21.41 3.04
N LEU A 50 -3.85 20.35 2.25
CA LEU A 50 -3.32 19.04 2.57
C LEU A 50 -1.83 18.95 2.18
N PRO A 51 -1.00 18.28 2.98
CA PRO A 51 0.40 18.07 2.64
C PRO A 51 0.51 17.10 1.45
N PRO A 52 1.63 17.16 0.69
CA PRO A 52 1.83 16.31 -0.47
C PRO A 52 1.89 14.83 -0.07
N GLN A 53 1.28 13.97 -0.88
CA GLN A 53 1.14 12.54 -0.62
C GLN A 53 1.94 11.70 -1.60
N ASP A 54 2.24 10.47 -1.19
CA ASP A 54 2.83 9.47 -2.07
C ASP A 54 1.77 8.77 -2.95
N ALA A 55 2.15 7.73 -3.70
CA ALA A 55 1.24 6.95 -4.56
C ALA A 55 0.02 6.42 -3.81
N TYR A 56 0.17 6.11 -2.52
CA TYR A 56 -0.95 5.85 -1.62
C TYR A 56 -1.09 7.04 -0.67
N ASN A 57 -2.31 7.55 -0.53
CA ASN A 57 -2.60 8.59 0.45
C ASN A 57 -2.61 8.01 1.88
N ALA A 58 -2.46 8.86 2.89
CA ALA A 58 -2.37 8.43 4.28
C ALA A 58 -3.64 7.71 4.77
N GLY A 59 -4.81 8.03 4.23
CA GLY A 59 -6.06 7.32 4.51
C GLY A 59 -6.05 5.88 3.99
N GLN A 60 -5.56 5.67 2.76
CA GLN A 60 -5.37 4.36 2.14
C GLN A 60 -4.33 3.54 2.93
N LYS A 61 -3.21 4.15 3.32
CA LYS A 61 -2.21 3.51 4.20
C LYS A 61 -2.81 3.10 5.55
N ALA A 62 -3.53 4.02 6.20
CA ALA A 62 -4.18 3.76 7.48
C ALA A 62 -5.18 2.59 7.39
N TYR A 63 -6.01 2.57 6.34
CA TYR A 63 -6.93 1.46 6.13
C TYR A 63 -6.21 0.14 5.82
N ALA A 64 -5.12 0.17 5.03
CA ALA A 64 -4.29 -1.00 4.81
C ALA A 64 -3.73 -1.58 6.12
N TYR A 65 -3.29 -0.75 7.06
CA TYR A 65 -2.86 -1.21 8.39
C TYR A 65 -4.00 -1.84 9.20
N VAL A 66 -5.21 -1.27 9.16
CA VAL A 66 -6.39 -1.87 9.80
C VAL A 66 -6.67 -3.25 9.22
N VAL A 67 -6.59 -3.41 7.89
CA VAL A 67 -6.81 -4.71 7.23
C VAL A 67 -5.72 -5.70 7.59
N ILE A 68 -4.44 -5.32 7.57
CA ILE A 68 -3.31 -6.21 7.90
C ILE A 68 -3.41 -6.69 9.35
N VAL A 69 -3.53 -5.77 10.30
CA VAL A 69 -3.58 -6.08 11.73
C VAL A 69 -4.87 -6.83 12.07
N GLY A 70 -6.01 -6.38 11.54
CA GLY A 70 -7.29 -7.04 11.75
C GLY A 70 -7.31 -8.46 11.18
N SER A 71 -6.78 -8.67 9.97
CA SER A 71 -6.71 -10.02 9.36
C SER A 71 -5.83 -10.97 10.17
N PHE A 72 -4.71 -10.47 10.73
CA PHE A 72 -3.88 -11.24 11.63
C PHE A 72 -4.67 -11.69 12.87
N PHE A 73 -5.38 -10.78 13.54
CA PHE A 73 -6.17 -11.12 14.72
C PHE A 73 -7.37 -12.01 14.40
N ILE A 74 -8.06 -11.79 13.28
CA ILE A 74 -9.14 -12.67 12.79
C ILE A 74 -8.62 -14.08 12.58
N GLY A 75 -7.49 -14.23 11.88
CA GLY A 75 -6.87 -15.52 11.64
C GLY A 75 -6.46 -16.22 12.93
N LEU A 76 -5.75 -15.51 13.81
CA LEU A 76 -5.28 -16.04 15.09
C LEU A 76 -6.44 -16.49 15.99
N THR A 77 -7.42 -15.62 16.22
CA THR A 77 -8.58 -15.92 17.06
C THR A 77 -9.51 -16.96 16.42
N GLY A 78 -9.63 -16.96 15.09
CA GLY A 78 -10.38 -17.98 14.34
C GLY A 78 -9.80 -19.38 14.55
N VAL A 79 -8.48 -19.53 14.49
CA VAL A 79 -7.79 -20.80 14.79
C VAL A 79 -8.04 -21.21 16.26
N ILE A 80 -7.88 -20.30 17.22
CA ILE A 80 -8.10 -20.61 18.64
C ILE A 80 -9.54 -21.09 18.88
N MET A 81 -10.54 -20.43 18.31
CA MET A 81 -11.94 -20.80 18.47
C MET A 81 -12.26 -22.13 17.77
N ALA A 82 -11.71 -22.38 16.58
CA ALA A 82 -11.89 -23.61 15.84
C ALA A 82 -11.40 -24.85 16.62
N PHE A 83 -10.26 -24.72 17.32
CA PHE A 83 -9.70 -25.79 18.15
C PHE A 83 -10.07 -25.69 19.63
N SER A 84 -11.09 -24.91 19.98
CA SER A 84 -11.46 -24.63 21.37
C SER A 84 -11.80 -25.87 22.22
N ARG A 85 -12.19 -26.98 21.59
CA ARG A 85 -12.44 -28.28 22.26
C ARG A 85 -11.16 -28.94 22.78
N TYR A 86 -10.02 -28.68 22.14
CA TYR A 86 -8.72 -29.24 22.50
C TYR A 86 -7.95 -28.37 23.51
N ILE A 87 -8.48 -27.20 23.85
CA ILE A 87 -7.86 -26.28 24.81
C ILE A 87 -8.26 -26.69 26.24
N PRO A 88 -7.30 -26.94 27.14
CA PRO A 88 -7.59 -27.31 28.53
C PRO A 88 -8.41 -26.26 29.27
N ILE A 89 -9.18 -26.70 30.28
CA ILE A 89 -10.06 -25.83 31.09
C ILE A 89 -9.27 -24.69 31.76
N THR A 90 -8.03 -24.94 32.18
CA THR A 90 -7.15 -23.91 32.78
C THR A 90 -6.83 -22.75 31.83
N TRP A 91 -6.91 -22.97 30.51
CA TRP A 91 -6.61 -21.98 29.48
C TRP A 91 -7.87 -21.46 28.77
N ARG A 92 -9.05 -21.72 29.32
CA ARG A 92 -10.33 -21.34 28.71
C ARG A 92 -10.49 -19.84 28.51
N TRP A 93 -9.79 -19.03 29.30
CA TRP A 93 -9.76 -17.58 29.18
C TRP A 93 -9.24 -17.10 27.80
N ILE A 94 -8.34 -17.84 27.15
CA ILE A 94 -7.86 -17.51 25.79
C ILE A 94 -9.02 -17.60 24.79
N VAL A 95 -9.84 -18.65 24.89
CA VAL A 95 -11.02 -18.83 24.03
C VAL A 95 -12.03 -17.72 24.29
N GLN A 96 -12.24 -17.35 25.56
CA GLN A 96 -13.18 -16.28 25.93
C GLN A 96 -12.77 -14.93 25.36
N TRP A 97 -11.48 -14.57 25.40
CA TRP A 97 -10.98 -13.33 24.80
C TRP A 97 -10.88 -13.37 23.28
N SER A 98 -10.77 -14.56 22.69
CA SER A 98 -10.74 -14.71 21.23
C SER A 98 -12.04 -14.22 20.59
N LEU A 99 -13.18 -14.45 21.23
CA LEU A 99 -14.48 -14.04 20.69
C LEU A 99 -14.63 -12.51 20.53
N PRO A 100 -14.48 -11.66 21.57
CA PRO A 100 -14.60 -10.22 21.41
C PRO A 100 -13.49 -9.64 20.52
N ILE A 101 -12.26 -10.16 20.57
CA ILE A 101 -11.17 -9.70 19.70
C ILE A 101 -11.49 -10.00 18.22
N HIS A 102 -12.02 -11.19 17.93
CA HIS A 102 -12.43 -11.56 16.58
C HIS A 102 -13.51 -10.63 16.07
N PHE A 103 -14.60 -10.46 16.83
CA PHE A 103 -15.70 -9.58 16.45
C PHE A 103 -15.27 -8.12 16.30
N ALA A 104 -14.43 -7.60 17.20
CA ALA A 104 -13.89 -6.25 17.09
C ALA A 104 -13.03 -6.08 15.82
N SER A 105 -12.21 -7.07 15.49
CA SER A 105 -11.35 -7.05 14.30
C SER A 105 -12.17 -7.11 13.00
N VAL A 106 -13.16 -8.00 12.94
CA VAL A 106 -14.11 -8.07 11.81
C VAL A 106 -14.88 -6.76 11.69
N GLY A 107 -15.40 -6.24 12.80
CA GLY A 107 -16.14 -4.98 12.83
C GLY A 107 -15.31 -3.80 12.33
N ALA A 108 -14.05 -3.68 12.75
CA ALA A 108 -13.13 -2.64 12.29
C ALA A 108 -12.85 -2.71 10.79
N ILE A 109 -12.58 -3.91 10.26
CA ILE A 109 -12.34 -4.11 8.81
C ILE A 109 -13.59 -3.80 8.00
N VAL A 110 -14.75 -4.28 8.41
CA VAL A 110 -16.03 -4.07 7.71
C VAL A 110 -16.43 -2.59 7.75
N ALA A 111 -16.29 -1.91 8.89
CA ALA A 111 -16.55 -0.48 8.99
C ALA A 111 -15.64 0.32 8.04
N GLY A 112 -14.34 0.02 8.05
CA GLY A 112 -13.40 0.65 7.13
C GLY A 112 -13.66 0.28 5.66
N LEU A 113 -14.18 -0.91 5.37
CA LEU A 113 -14.53 -1.34 4.01
C LEU A 113 -15.63 -0.45 3.41
N PHE A 114 -16.65 -0.11 4.20
CA PHE A 114 -17.69 0.81 3.75
C PHE A 114 -17.10 2.18 3.38
N ILE A 115 -16.20 2.71 4.21
CA ILE A 115 -15.51 3.97 3.93
C ILE A 115 -14.65 3.83 2.68
N HIS A 116 -13.89 2.74 2.55
CA HIS A 116 -13.00 2.49 1.42
C HIS A 116 -13.77 2.41 0.09
N VAL A 117 -14.86 1.64 0.05
CA VAL A 117 -15.71 1.52 -1.14
C VAL A 117 -16.38 2.84 -1.47
N TYR A 118 -16.88 3.57 -0.48
CA TYR A 118 -17.47 4.89 -0.69
C TYR A 118 -16.45 5.88 -1.28
N MET A 119 -15.27 5.99 -0.68
CA MET A 119 -14.23 6.90 -1.15
C MET A 119 -13.73 6.53 -2.55
N GLY A 120 -13.53 5.25 -2.83
CA GLY A 120 -13.06 4.82 -4.15
C GLY A 120 -14.11 4.92 -5.25
N ALA A 121 -15.33 4.45 -5.01
CA ALA A 121 -16.34 4.31 -6.07
C ALA A 121 -17.24 5.55 -6.24
N VAL A 122 -17.46 6.32 -5.17
CA VAL A 122 -18.45 7.40 -5.15
C VAL A 122 -17.79 8.77 -5.15
N PHE A 123 -16.65 8.94 -4.49
CA PHE A 123 -16.01 10.25 -4.37
C PHE A 123 -15.35 10.65 -5.71
N PRO A 124 -15.76 11.78 -6.34
CA PRO A 124 -15.29 12.13 -7.68
C PRO A 124 -13.78 12.32 -7.80
N GLU A 125 -13.16 12.83 -6.73
CA GLU A 125 -11.71 13.06 -6.68
C GLU A 125 -10.89 11.77 -6.76
N GLU A 126 -11.45 10.60 -6.47
CA GLU A 126 -10.72 9.32 -6.47
C GLU A 126 -11.13 8.42 -7.64
N ARG A 127 -11.95 8.91 -8.56
CA ARG A 127 -12.51 8.12 -9.67
C ARG A 127 -11.42 7.60 -10.62
N GLU A 128 -10.40 8.39 -10.90
CA GLU A 128 -9.24 7.92 -11.69
C GLU A 128 -8.48 6.82 -10.96
N ALA A 129 -8.27 6.95 -9.63
CA ALA A 129 -7.66 5.90 -8.83
C ALA A 129 -8.50 4.61 -8.85
N PHE A 130 -9.84 4.69 -8.82
CA PHE A 130 -10.69 3.51 -8.92
C PHE A 130 -10.51 2.76 -10.25
N PHE A 131 -10.56 3.47 -11.39
CA PHE A 131 -10.33 2.82 -12.68
C PHE A 131 -8.90 2.31 -12.85
N SER A 132 -7.92 2.94 -12.19
CA SER A 132 -6.53 2.51 -12.20
C SER A 132 -6.33 1.10 -11.64
N MET A 133 -7.22 0.63 -10.75
CA MET A 133 -7.17 -0.75 -10.23
C MET A 133 -7.35 -1.80 -11.35
N PHE A 134 -8.07 -1.44 -12.42
CA PHE A 134 -8.32 -2.31 -13.57
C PHE A 134 -7.38 -2.02 -14.73
N SER A 135 -7.10 -0.73 -14.99
CA SER A 135 -6.28 -0.31 -16.13
C SER A 135 -4.77 -0.32 -15.85
N GLY A 136 -4.38 -0.24 -14.57
CA GLY A 136 -3.01 -0.04 -14.13
C GLY A 136 -2.45 1.35 -14.43
N LYS A 137 -3.28 2.32 -14.86
CA LYS A 137 -2.83 3.64 -15.35
C LYS A 137 -3.65 4.77 -14.73
N VAL A 138 -2.98 5.91 -14.50
CA VAL A 138 -3.58 7.19 -14.09
C VAL A 138 -3.01 8.31 -14.95
N SER A 139 -3.72 9.42 -15.09
CA SER A 139 -3.19 10.58 -15.80
C SER A 139 -2.05 11.25 -15.02
N ALA A 140 -1.09 11.82 -15.73
CA ALA A 140 0.01 12.57 -15.10
C ALA A 140 -0.52 13.78 -14.31
N TRP A 141 -1.61 14.39 -14.78
CA TRP A 141 -2.29 15.48 -14.09
C TRP A 141 -2.86 15.05 -12.74
N TYR A 142 -3.55 13.91 -12.70
CA TYR A 142 -4.06 13.32 -11.46
C TYR A 142 -2.94 13.00 -10.49
N ALA A 143 -1.87 12.35 -10.97
CA ALA A 143 -0.69 12.04 -10.17
C ALA A 143 -0.08 13.31 -9.57
N ARG A 144 0.03 14.39 -10.34
CA ARG A 144 0.55 15.68 -9.86
C ARG A 144 -0.33 16.31 -8.79
N MET A 145 -1.66 16.23 -8.93
CA MET A 145 -2.61 16.87 -8.02
C MET A 145 -2.80 16.10 -6.71
N HIS A 146 -2.90 14.76 -6.78
CA HIS A 146 -3.26 13.92 -5.63
C HIS A 146 -2.07 13.14 -5.03
N HIS A 147 -1.04 12.88 -5.83
CA HIS A 147 0.08 12.00 -5.47
C HIS A 147 1.43 12.66 -5.81
N TYR A 148 1.57 13.95 -5.44
CA TYR A 148 2.67 14.81 -5.89
C TYR A 148 4.07 14.23 -5.64
N LYS A 149 4.30 13.60 -4.48
CA LYS A 149 5.61 12.98 -4.18
C LYS A 149 5.93 11.83 -5.13
N TRP A 150 4.91 11.06 -5.51
CA TRP A 150 5.08 9.96 -6.46
C TRP A 150 5.28 10.48 -7.88
N TYR A 151 4.53 11.51 -8.27
CA TYR A 151 4.71 12.17 -9.56
C TYR A 151 6.15 12.64 -9.75
N LEU A 152 6.72 13.37 -8.77
CA LEU A 152 8.10 13.86 -8.86
C LEU A 152 9.12 12.73 -9.04
N ARG A 153 9.01 11.64 -8.25
CA ARG A 153 9.91 10.49 -8.40
C ARG A 153 9.78 9.82 -9.76
N LYS A 154 8.58 9.80 -10.34
CA LYS A 154 8.37 9.26 -11.69
C LYS A 154 8.95 10.14 -12.79
N VAL A 155 8.94 11.46 -12.62
CA VAL A 155 9.61 12.37 -13.54
C VAL A 155 11.13 12.19 -13.45
N GLU A 156 11.68 12.13 -12.24
CA GLU A 156 13.12 11.89 -12.01
C GLU A 156 13.59 10.56 -12.59
N GLU A 157 12.84 9.47 -12.38
CA GLU A 157 13.12 8.16 -12.99
C GLU A 157 13.11 8.19 -14.53
N GLU A 158 12.24 9.00 -15.15
CA GLU A 158 12.18 9.15 -16.61
C GLU A 158 13.37 9.96 -17.13
N GLU A 159 13.74 11.06 -16.47
CA GLU A 159 14.90 11.88 -16.81
C GLU A 159 16.20 11.07 -16.74
N GLU A 160 16.40 10.29 -15.66
CA GLU A 160 17.56 9.39 -15.52
C GLU A 160 17.63 8.34 -16.65
N TRP A 161 16.47 7.81 -17.06
CA TRP A 161 16.40 6.85 -18.16
C TRP A 161 16.74 7.49 -19.51
N GLU A 162 16.19 8.68 -19.79
CA GLU A 162 16.47 9.44 -21.02
C GLU A 162 17.97 9.77 -21.13
N GLU A 163 18.60 10.23 -20.04
CA GLU A 163 20.03 10.48 -19.99
C GLU A 163 20.84 9.20 -20.26
N GLY A 164 20.43 8.07 -19.66
CA GLY A 164 21.01 6.76 -19.90
C GLY A 164 21.00 6.38 -21.38
N VAL A 165 19.83 6.46 -22.03
CA VAL A 165 19.65 6.13 -23.46
C VAL A 165 20.49 7.04 -24.36
N VAL A 166 20.52 8.35 -24.07
CA VAL A 166 21.33 9.31 -24.83
C VAL A 166 22.83 9.01 -24.68
N SER A 167 23.27 8.65 -23.47
CA SER A 167 24.67 8.30 -23.20
C SER A 167 25.11 7.01 -23.92
N GLU A 168 24.27 5.97 -23.89
CA GLU A 168 24.50 4.72 -24.61
C GLU A 168 24.53 4.94 -26.12
N GLY A 169 23.60 5.75 -26.64
CA GLY A 169 23.57 6.14 -28.05
C GLY A 169 24.85 6.86 -28.48
N ARG A 170 25.35 7.78 -27.65
CA ARG A 170 26.62 8.48 -27.88
C ARG A 170 27.81 7.53 -27.86
N ALA A 171 27.87 6.62 -26.89
CA ALA A 171 28.94 5.63 -26.75
C ALA A 171 28.97 4.65 -27.94
N ARG A 172 27.81 4.17 -28.39
CA ARG A 172 27.70 3.32 -29.58
C ARG A 172 28.18 4.03 -30.84
N LYS A 173 27.86 5.32 -31.00
CA LYS A 173 28.32 6.11 -32.16
C LYS A 173 29.85 6.26 -32.17
N LEU A 174 30.45 6.54 -31.01
CA LEU A 174 31.91 6.62 -30.85
C LEU A 174 32.62 5.29 -31.16
N SER A 175 32.02 4.15 -30.82
CA SER A 175 32.63 2.83 -31.11
C SER A 175 32.49 2.43 -32.57
N THR A 176 31.42 2.83 -33.27
CA THR A 176 31.32 2.64 -34.73
C THR A 176 32.28 3.52 -35.51
N ASP A 177 32.54 4.75 -35.03
CA ASP A 177 33.43 5.69 -35.69
C ASP A 177 34.93 5.34 -35.51
N THR A 178 35.29 4.58 -34.47
CA THR A 178 36.68 4.16 -34.18
C THR A 178 37.02 2.73 -34.60
N GLY A 179 36.03 1.94 -35.05
CA GLY A 179 36.20 0.56 -35.52
C GLY A 179 36.12 0.38 -37.04
N ALA A 180 36.12 1.47 -37.81
CA ALA A 180 36.04 1.49 -39.27
C ALA A 180 37.41 1.63 -39.96
N ASP A 181 38.51 1.47 -39.20
CA ASP A 181 39.91 1.54 -39.66
C ASP A 181 40.54 0.14 -39.72
#